data_AF-A0A455TXJ9-F1
#
_entry.id   AF-A0A455TXJ9-F1
#
_cell.length_a   1.000
_cell.length_b   1.000
_cell.length_c   1.000
_cell.angle_alpha   90.00
_cell.angle_beta   90.00
_cell.angle_gamma   90.00
#
_symmetry.space_group_name_H-M   'P 1'
#
loop_
_entity.id
_entity.type
_entity.pdbx_description
1 polymer ?
#
loop_
_entity_poly.entity_id
_entity_poly.type
_entity_poly.pdbx_seq_one_letter_code
_entity_poly.pdbx_strand_id
1 'polypeptide(L)'
;MVHFRPGSQVWQIITLLSFVGEFPFKSLSLLGRERVYKALISRLTTLQTIRNFNSGDEITCRLLTVSGKGAGKTIRLYKGALPILEWLYPGVYGYYMDSFWGHRFPGDVSHRDRNHRVAEAAAMFLKAGMEARPYLLPRLQNREILQVVHGTPCFYLAKDLKKVGEAEMNKTMFTRMAGALFSSGRCYAVYNTRDAVMKWSGMGEYKALHSLIELARLNAGILEVDSAILFGQSGETALRTLLESDKTRRLEFRFDSIYRHVHFIPMNGDGIRQLRLLSAPDWKAQLLELLFEPEVRSYDRGLFEYDACVNGVNILSHLDGDIARLIRFRDAIENQTGRFEVLCFPHQTHFLREYLGGLASIKTIGMDSVEAELCPERRNLFER
;
A
#
# COMPACT_ATOMS: atom_id res chain seq x y z
N MET A 1 9.55 23.74 -24.12
CA MET A 1 8.53 22.76 -24.53
C MET A 1 8.66 21.52 -23.64
N VAL A 2 7.56 20.93 -23.20
CA VAL A 2 7.49 19.71 -22.38
C VAL A 2 6.87 18.60 -23.23
N HIS A 3 7.57 17.47 -23.38
CA HIS A 3 7.01 16.32 -24.09
C HIS A 3 6.22 15.43 -23.12
N PHE A 4 4.96 15.17 -23.45
CA PHE A 4 4.10 14.26 -22.72
C PHE A 4 4.23 12.86 -23.32
N ARG A 5 5.15 12.07 -22.73
CA ARG A 5 5.52 10.73 -23.19
C ARG A 5 5.32 9.70 -22.07
N PRO A 6 4.78 8.50 -22.36
CA PRO A 6 4.78 7.37 -21.43
C PRO A 6 6.16 7.14 -20.80
N GLY A 7 6.17 6.81 -19.51
CA GLY A 7 7.38 6.63 -18.70
C GLY A 7 8.02 7.92 -18.18
N SER A 8 7.77 9.08 -18.80
CA SER A 8 8.33 10.36 -18.35
C SER A 8 7.79 10.78 -16.97
N GLN A 9 8.55 11.56 -16.21
CA GLN A 9 8.11 12.04 -14.89
C GLN A 9 6.83 12.89 -14.95
N VAL A 10 6.61 13.61 -16.06
CA VAL A 10 5.37 14.37 -16.31
C VAL A 10 4.21 13.39 -16.47
N TRP A 11 4.37 12.36 -17.29
CA TRP A 11 3.38 11.30 -17.43
C TRP A 11 3.08 10.65 -16.07
N GLN A 12 4.10 10.29 -15.30
CA GLN A 12 3.92 9.65 -13.98
C GLN A 12 3.05 10.47 -13.03
N ILE A 13 3.33 11.77 -12.87
CA ILE A 13 2.55 12.62 -11.96
C ILE A 13 1.13 12.88 -12.48
N ILE A 14 0.95 13.08 -13.79
CA ILE A 14 -0.37 13.33 -14.39
C ILE A 14 -1.22 12.06 -14.33
N THR A 15 -0.65 10.89 -14.62
CA THR A 15 -1.29 9.59 -14.46
C THR A 15 -1.74 9.39 -13.02
N LEU A 16 -0.89 9.65 -12.03
CA LEU A 16 -1.30 9.52 -10.63
C LEU A 16 -2.45 10.48 -10.28
N LEU A 17 -2.30 11.78 -10.61
CA LEU A 17 -3.32 12.79 -10.34
C LEU A 17 -4.65 12.52 -11.07
N SER A 18 -4.64 11.82 -12.20
CA SER A 18 -5.85 11.47 -12.96
C SER A 18 -6.86 10.62 -12.16
N PHE A 19 -6.41 9.91 -11.12
CA PHE A 19 -7.30 9.07 -10.33
C PHE A 19 -7.23 9.23 -8.82
N VAL A 20 -6.21 9.92 -8.30
CA VAL A 20 -6.14 10.33 -6.88
C VAL A 20 -6.52 11.79 -6.67
N GLY A 21 -6.54 12.62 -7.73
CA GLY A 21 -7.00 14.01 -7.73
C GLY A 21 -6.00 15.00 -7.16
N GLU A 22 -5.38 14.67 -6.02
CA GLU A 22 -4.37 15.49 -5.36
C GLU A 22 -3.26 14.65 -4.71
N PHE A 23 -2.03 15.17 -4.68
CA PHE A 23 -0.87 14.47 -4.12
C PHE A 23 -0.14 15.33 -3.07
N PRO A 24 0.33 14.76 -1.95
CA PRO A 24 1.12 15.49 -0.94
C PRO A 24 2.50 15.85 -1.47
N PHE A 25 2.87 17.13 -1.36
CA PHE A 25 4.21 17.61 -1.78
C PHE A 25 5.33 17.00 -0.94
N LYS A 26 5.05 16.64 0.33
CA LYS A 26 6.04 16.01 1.23
C LYS A 26 6.41 14.58 0.81
N SER A 27 5.62 13.95 -0.05
CA SER A 27 5.78 12.52 -0.41
C SER A 27 6.30 12.33 -1.83
N LEU A 28 6.91 13.36 -2.41
CA LEU A 28 7.51 13.31 -3.76
C LEU A 28 8.63 12.27 -3.88
N SER A 29 9.25 11.88 -2.76
CA SER A 29 10.23 10.79 -2.70
C SER A 29 9.64 9.43 -3.15
N LEU A 30 8.33 9.21 -2.98
CA LEU A 30 7.65 8.00 -3.46
C LEU A 30 7.62 7.92 -4.99
N LEU A 31 7.66 9.06 -5.68
CA LEU A 31 7.62 9.12 -7.14
C LEU A 31 9.02 8.95 -7.76
N GLY A 32 10.07 9.21 -6.99
CA GLY A 32 11.47 9.10 -7.40
C GLY A 32 12.36 10.09 -6.64
N ARG A 33 13.45 10.55 -7.26
CA ARG A 33 14.37 11.50 -6.62
C ARG A 33 13.66 12.81 -6.29
N GLU A 34 13.55 13.11 -5.00
CA GLU A 34 12.77 14.24 -4.48
C GLU A 34 13.19 15.58 -5.09
N ARG A 35 14.51 15.85 -5.20
CA ARG A 35 15.05 17.07 -5.83
C ARG A 35 14.57 17.24 -7.26
N VAL A 36 14.52 16.15 -8.02
CA VAL A 36 14.12 16.17 -9.44
C VAL A 36 12.64 16.46 -9.55
N TYR A 37 11.81 15.78 -8.76
CA TYR A 37 10.37 16.05 -8.73
C TYR A 37 10.07 17.47 -8.23
N LYS A 38 10.75 17.98 -7.20
CA LYS A 38 10.58 19.38 -6.75
C LYS A 38 10.83 20.38 -7.88
N ALA A 39 11.93 20.21 -8.63
CA ALA A 39 12.25 21.06 -9.78
C ALA A 39 11.21 20.92 -10.89
N LEU A 40 10.77 19.69 -11.19
CA LEU A 40 9.72 19.41 -12.16
C LEU A 40 8.41 20.10 -11.79
N ILE A 41 7.92 19.90 -10.56
CA ILE A 41 6.67 20.50 -10.09
C ILE A 41 6.76 22.03 -10.16
N SER A 42 7.87 22.63 -9.72
CA SER A 42 8.08 24.08 -9.85
C SER A 42 7.93 24.55 -11.29
N ARG A 43 8.59 23.88 -12.24
CA ARG A 43 8.46 24.18 -13.67
C ARG A 43 7.03 24.01 -14.19
N LEU A 44 6.31 22.97 -13.75
CA LEU A 44 4.95 22.68 -14.18
C LEU A 44 3.88 23.63 -13.58
N THR A 45 4.26 24.46 -12.59
CA THR A 45 3.39 25.55 -12.08
C THR A 45 3.50 26.84 -12.89
N THR A 46 4.47 26.95 -13.80
CA THR A 46 4.58 28.08 -14.74
C THR A 46 3.96 27.71 -16.08
N LEU A 47 3.78 28.68 -16.98
CA LEU A 47 3.21 28.43 -18.30
C LEU A 47 4.16 27.53 -19.11
N GLN A 48 3.65 26.42 -19.63
CA GLN A 48 4.41 25.47 -20.44
C GLN A 48 3.62 25.16 -21.72
N THR A 49 4.32 25.01 -22.84
CA THR A 49 3.78 24.34 -24.03
C THR A 49 4.08 22.85 -23.89
N ILE A 50 3.02 22.05 -23.78
CA ILE A 50 3.06 20.60 -23.63
C ILE A 50 2.63 19.97 -24.95
N ARG A 51 3.45 19.06 -25.45
CA ARG A 51 3.20 18.34 -26.71
C ARG A 51 2.97 16.86 -26.45
N ASN A 52 1.86 16.33 -26.94
CA ASN A 52 1.58 14.91 -26.95
C ASN A 52 2.62 14.19 -27.83
N PHE A 53 3.29 13.17 -27.28
CA PHE A 53 4.33 12.45 -28.02
C PHE A 53 3.80 11.67 -29.24
N ASN A 54 2.57 11.14 -29.16
CA ASN A 54 1.98 10.29 -30.19
C ASN A 54 1.23 11.08 -31.25
N SER A 55 0.30 11.95 -30.85
CA SER A 55 -0.53 12.73 -31.79
C SER A 55 0.15 14.00 -32.30
N GLY A 56 1.13 14.51 -31.55
CA GLY A 56 1.75 15.80 -31.83
C GLY A 56 0.93 17.01 -31.38
N ASP A 57 -0.27 16.80 -30.83
CA ASP A 57 -1.14 17.86 -30.30
C ASP A 57 -0.44 18.69 -29.23
N GLU A 58 -0.77 19.97 -29.16
CA GLU A 58 -0.17 20.90 -28.22
C GLU A 58 -1.22 21.58 -27.33
N ILE A 59 -0.87 21.78 -26.07
CA ILE A 59 -1.60 22.61 -25.13
C ILE A 59 -0.63 23.55 -24.44
N THR A 60 -0.98 24.84 -24.32
CA THR A 60 -0.17 25.82 -23.60
C THR A 60 -0.91 26.26 -22.34
N CYS A 61 -0.46 25.77 -21.19
CA CYS A 61 -1.05 26.12 -19.90
C CYS A 61 -0.05 25.87 -18.76
N ARG A 62 -0.41 26.28 -17.53
CA ARG A 62 0.20 25.71 -16.33
C ARG A 62 -0.34 24.30 -16.20
N LEU A 63 0.50 23.28 -15.97
CA LEU A 63 0.00 21.90 -15.79
C LEU A 63 -0.51 21.68 -14.37
N LEU A 64 0.18 22.24 -13.39
CA LEU A 64 -0.05 21.96 -11.99
C LEU A 64 -0.32 23.23 -11.19
N THR A 65 -1.04 23.06 -10.10
CA THR A 65 -1.13 24.04 -9.03
C THR A 65 -0.57 23.44 -7.75
N VAL A 66 0.03 24.29 -6.93
CA VAL A 66 0.53 23.91 -5.62
C VAL A 66 -0.06 24.86 -4.59
N SER A 67 -0.73 24.32 -3.59
CA SER A 67 -1.41 25.09 -2.54
C SER A 67 -1.15 24.50 -1.16
N GLY A 68 -1.53 25.23 -0.11
CA GLY A 68 -1.27 24.84 1.28
C GLY A 68 0.13 25.20 1.78
N LYS A 69 0.41 24.84 3.04
CA LYS A 69 1.66 25.15 3.75
C LYS A 69 2.18 23.91 4.49
N GLY A 70 3.49 23.85 4.73
CA GLY A 70 4.14 22.78 5.49
C GLY A 70 3.78 21.37 4.99
N ALA A 71 3.44 20.48 5.93
CA ALA A 71 3.04 19.10 5.64
C ALA A 71 1.71 18.99 4.86
N GLY A 72 0.88 20.03 4.86
CA GLY A 72 -0.39 20.09 4.14
C GLY A 72 -0.27 20.60 2.70
N LYS A 73 0.95 20.89 2.22
CA LYS A 73 1.19 21.35 0.85
C LYS A 73 0.79 20.27 -0.15
N THR A 74 -0.04 20.63 -1.12
CA THR A 74 -0.66 19.69 -2.06
C THR A 74 -0.45 20.11 -3.50
N ILE A 75 -0.36 19.12 -4.38
CA ILE A 75 -0.20 19.25 -5.83
C ILE A 75 -1.51 18.80 -6.47
N ARG A 76 -2.06 19.61 -7.38
CA ARG A 76 -3.27 19.31 -8.16
C ARG A 76 -3.05 19.67 -9.62
N LEU A 77 -3.86 19.10 -10.51
CA LEU A 77 -3.96 19.59 -11.89
C LEU A 77 -4.44 21.04 -11.88
N TYR A 78 -3.94 21.85 -12.81
CA TYR A 78 -4.55 23.14 -13.10
C TYR A 78 -5.82 22.93 -13.92
N LYS A 79 -6.87 23.73 -13.68
CA LYS A 79 -8.16 23.58 -14.40
C LYS A 79 -8.02 23.62 -15.93
N GLY A 80 -7.16 24.49 -16.44
CA GLY A 80 -6.88 24.58 -17.89
C GLY A 80 -6.09 23.39 -18.45
N ALA A 81 -5.47 22.56 -17.59
CA ALA A 81 -4.73 21.39 -17.99
C ALA A 81 -5.59 20.12 -18.08
N LEU A 82 -6.84 20.14 -17.58
CA LEU A 82 -7.69 18.94 -17.54
C LEU A 82 -7.89 18.23 -18.90
N PRO A 83 -7.94 18.91 -20.07
CA PRO A 83 -8.00 18.23 -21.36
C PRO A 83 -6.85 17.23 -21.61
N ILE A 84 -5.70 17.39 -20.94
CA ILE A 84 -4.57 16.45 -21.04
C ILE A 84 -4.93 15.04 -20.56
N LEU A 85 -6.01 14.89 -19.79
CA LEU A 85 -6.43 13.59 -19.28
C LEU A 85 -6.88 12.65 -20.41
N GLU A 86 -7.44 13.17 -21.49
CA GLU A 86 -7.77 12.36 -22.68
C GLU A 86 -6.53 11.87 -23.42
N TRP A 87 -5.35 12.46 -23.17
CA TRP A 87 -4.08 11.96 -23.71
C TRP A 87 -3.54 10.76 -22.93
N LEU A 88 -4.08 10.44 -21.75
CA LEU A 88 -3.71 9.25 -20.99
C LEU A 88 -4.40 8.01 -21.54
N TYR A 89 -5.73 7.98 -21.40
CA TYR A 89 -6.62 6.92 -21.85
C TYR A 89 -8.00 7.54 -22.16
N PRO A 90 -8.75 6.99 -23.13
CA PRO A 90 -10.09 7.49 -23.46
C PRO A 90 -11.03 7.46 -22.24
N GLY A 91 -11.72 8.58 -21.97
CA GLY A 91 -12.73 8.68 -20.91
C GLY A 91 -12.16 8.95 -19.51
N VAL A 92 -10.84 9.10 -19.37
CA VAL A 92 -10.21 9.47 -18.09
C VAL A 92 -10.67 10.85 -17.62
N TYR A 93 -10.90 11.79 -18.54
CA TYR A 93 -11.44 13.10 -18.19
C TYR A 93 -12.83 12.98 -17.53
N GLY A 94 -13.73 12.17 -18.11
CA GLY A 94 -15.05 11.90 -17.54
C GLY A 94 -14.96 11.28 -16.15
N TYR A 95 -14.16 10.22 -16.01
CA TYR A 95 -13.90 9.58 -14.71
C TYR A 95 -13.37 10.57 -13.66
N TYR A 96 -12.44 11.45 -14.06
CA TYR A 96 -11.87 12.46 -13.19
C TYR A 96 -12.93 13.46 -12.71
N MET A 97 -13.73 13.98 -13.64
CA MET A 97 -14.76 14.97 -13.32
C MET A 97 -15.82 14.39 -12.37
N ASP A 98 -16.25 13.15 -12.59
CA ASP A 98 -17.19 12.45 -11.71
C ASP A 98 -16.58 12.15 -10.34
N SER A 99 -15.32 11.72 -10.30
CA SER A 99 -14.64 11.32 -9.07
C SER A 99 -14.25 12.48 -8.17
N PHE A 100 -14.11 13.69 -8.73
CA PHE A 100 -13.62 14.87 -8.03
C PHE A 100 -14.57 16.07 -8.14
N TRP A 101 -15.88 15.82 -8.22
CA TRP A 101 -16.96 16.82 -8.17
C TRP A 101 -16.76 17.99 -9.15
N GLY A 102 -16.29 17.69 -10.36
CA GLY A 102 -15.96 18.69 -11.37
C GLY A 102 -14.72 19.52 -11.02
N HIS A 103 -13.67 18.85 -10.53
CA HIS A 103 -12.42 19.46 -10.08
C HIS A 103 -12.59 20.39 -8.86
N ARG A 104 -13.51 20.05 -7.95
CA ARG A 104 -13.74 20.76 -6.69
C ARG A 104 -13.28 19.88 -5.54
N PHE A 105 -12.31 20.37 -4.79
CA PHE A 105 -11.71 19.66 -3.66
C PHE A 105 -12.14 20.30 -2.33
N PRO A 106 -12.49 19.49 -1.31
CA PRO A 106 -12.70 20.01 0.05
C PRO A 106 -11.50 20.80 0.54
N GLY A 107 -11.77 21.89 1.27
CA GLY A 107 -10.73 22.78 1.80
C GLY A 107 -10.20 22.39 3.18
N ASP A 108 -10.92 21.52 3.90
CA ASP A 108 -10.57 21.17 5.27
C ASP A 108 -9.40 20.19 5.36
N VAL A 109 -8.75 20.20 6.52
CA VAL A 109 -7.53 19.44 6.75
C VAL A 109 -7.79 17.94 6.80
N SER A 110 -8.94 17.50 7.32
CA SER A 110 -9.27 16.09 7.53
C SER A 110 -9.49 15.37 6.20
N HIS A 111 -10.31 15.95 5.32
CA HIS A 111 -10.54 15.41 3.97
C HIS A 111 -9.24 15.39 3.15
N ARG A 112 -8.45 16.46 3.22
CA ARG A 112 -7.15 16.52 2.53
C ARG A 112 -6.17 15.46 3.06
N ASP A 113 -6.08 15.28 4.37
CA ASP A 113 -5.20 14.25 4.96
C ASP A 113 -5.60 12.85 4.48
N ARG A 114 -6.91 12.56 4.46
CA ARG A 114 -7.45 11.30 3.95
C ARG A 114 -7.13 11.08 2.47
N ASN A 115 -7.33 12.09 1.63
CA ASN A 115 -7.01 11.99 0.20
C ASN A 115 -5.51 11.76 -0.01
N HIS A 116 -4.66 12.44 0.75
CA HIS A 116 -3.22 12.24 0.62
C HIS A 116 -2.78 10.84 1.05
N ARG A 117 -3.39 10.25 2.10
CA ARG A 117 -3.14 8.86 2.50
C ARG A 117 -3.46 7.87 1.38
N VAL A 118 -4.60 8.07 0.69
CA VAL A 118 -5.01 7.28 -0.47
C VAL A 118 -4.02 7.48 -1.63
N ALA A 119 -3.61 8.72 -1.89
CA ALA A 119 -2.69 9.06 -2.96
C ALA A 119 -1.29 8.45 -2.77
N GLU A 120 -0.78 8.42 -1.53
CA GLU A 120 0.47 7.76 -1.17
C GLU A 120 0.38 6.24 -1.35
N ALA A 121 -0.71 5.61 -0.89
CA ALA A 121 -0.93 4.18 -1.09
C ALA A 121 -0.96 3.82 -2.59
N ALA A 122 -1.71 4.58 -3.39
CA ALA A 122 -1.75 4.40 -4.83
C ALA A 122 -0.37 4.55 -5.49
N ALA A 123 0.45 5.52 -5.05
CA ALA A 123 1.82 5.68 -5.54
C ALA A 123 2.70 4.48 -5.18
N MET A 124 2.61 3.95 -3.95
CA MET A 124 3.33 2.76 -3.52
C MET A 124 3.01 1.56 -4.42
N PHE A 125 1.73 1.29 -4.67
CA PHE A 125 1.31 0.16 -5.51
C PHE A 125 1.70 0.30 -6.98
N LEU A 126 1.50 1.48 -7.58
CA LEU A 126 1.95 1.71 -8.97
C LEU A 126 3.47 1.54 -9.11
N LYS A 127 4.24 1.98 -8.12
CA LYS A 127 5.71 1.78 -8.10
C LYS A 127 6.11 0.33 -7.85
N ALA A 128 5.28 -0.43 -7.15
CA ALA A 128 5.43 -1.87 -6.99
C ALA A 128 4.97 -2.66 -8.23
N GLY A 129 4.42 -2.01 -9.26
CA GLY A 129 3.98 -2.67 -10.49
C GLY A 129 2.57 -3.27 -10.40
N MET A 130 1.77 -2.82 -9.43
CA MET A 130 0.37 -3.24 -9.23
C MET A 130 -0.58 -2.17 -9.73
N GLU A 131 -1.57 -2.56 -10.53
CA GLU A 131 -2.46 -1.59 -11.17
C GLU A 131 -3.35 -0.91 -10.12
N ALA A 132 -3.48 0.42 -10.20
CA ALA A 132 -4.28 1.20 -9.27
C ALA A 132 -5.19 2.21 -9.98
N ARG A 133 -5.10 2.33 -11.31
CA ARG A 133 -5.90 3.23 -12.14
C ARG A 133 -7.31 2.64 -12.28
N PRO A 134 -8.35 3.22 -11.67
CA PRO A 134 -9.67 2.58 -11.59
C PRO A 134 -10.33 2.38 -12.96
N TYR A 135 -9.98 3.22 -13.95
CA TYR A 135 -10.45 3.08 -15.33
C TYR A 135 -9.78 1.94 -16.12
N LEU A 136 -8.74 1.29 -15.58
CA LEU A 136 -8.12 0.08 -16.12
C LEU A 136 -8.44 -1.18 -15.29
N LEU A 137 -9.09 -1.02 -14.14
CA LEU A 137 -9.43 -2.12 -13.26
C LEU A 137 -10.77 -2.77 -13.65
N PRO A 138 -10.93 -4.08 -13.46
CA PRO A 138 -12.23 -4.73 -13.54
C PRO A 138 -13.24 -4.03 -12.62
N ARG A 139 -14.47 -3.83 -13.11
CA ARG A 139 -15.53 -3.23 -12.30
C ARG A 139 -16.03 -4.23 -11.27
N LEU A 140 -15.91 -3.87 -10.00
CA LEU A 140 -16.45 -4.67 -8.90
C LEU A 140 -17.98 -4.60 -8.88
N GLN A 141 -18.60 -5.68 -8.41
CA GLN A 141 -20.05 -5.83 -8.28
C GLN A 141 -20.43 -6.55 -6.97
N ASN A 142 -21.71 -6.49 -6.60
CA ASN A 142 -22.23 -7.09 -5.36
C ASN A 142 -23.53 -7.91 -5.57
N ARG A 143 -23.74 -8.47 -6.75
CA ARG A 143 -24.94 -9.20 -7.15
C ARG A 143 -24.73 -10.71 -7.23
N GLU A 144 -23.66 -11.15 -7.90
CA GLU A 144 -23.43 -12.57 -8.24
C GLU A 144 -21.96 -12.95 -8.05
N ILE A 145 -21.63 -14.25 -8.00
CA ILE A 145 -20.23 -14.71 -7.93
C ILE A 145 -19.69 -14.83 -9.36
N LEU A 146 -18.87 -13.86 -9.79
CA LEU A 146 -18.40 -13.75 -11.19
C LEU A 146 -16.88 -13.76 -11.37
N GLN A 147 -16.08 -13.71 -10.30
CA GLN A 147 -14.60 -13.75 -10.35
C GLN A 147 -13.97 -12.78 -11.38
N VAL A 148 -14.48 -11.54 -11.44
CA VAL A 148 -14.03 -10.50 -12.37
C VAL A 148 -12.62 -9.98 -12.10
N VAL A 149 -12.10 -10.15 -10.89
CA VAL A 149 -10.72 -9.82 -10.51
C VAL A 149 -9.85 -11.04 -10.73
N HIS A 150 -9.02 -10.97 -11.77
CA HIS A 150 -8.10 -12.04 -12.14
C HIS A 150 -6.78 -11.94 -11.35
N GLY A 151 -5.92 -12.96 -11.46
CA GLY A 151 -4.69 -13.10 -10.67
C GLY A 151 -3.61 -12.02 -10.81
N THR A 152 -3.83 -10.96 -11.60
CA THR A 152 -2.90 -9.82 -11.65
C THR A 152 -3.10 -8.91 -10.42
N PRO A 153 -2.03 -8.57 -9.69
CA PRO A 153 -2.13 -7.69 -8.53
C PRO A 153 -2.73 -6.33 -8.87
N CYS A 154 -3.79 -5.94 -8.15
CA CYS A 154 -4.47 -4.66 -8.35
C CYS A 154 -5.02 -4.05 -7.06
N PHE A 155 -4.93 -2.73 -6.96
CA PHE A 155 -5.34 -1.93 -5.82
C PHE A 155 -6.57 -1.08 -6.15
N TYR A 156 -7.67 -1.35 -5.45
CA TYR A 156 -8.90 -0.56 -5.53
C TYR A 156 -8.91 0.51 -4.45
N LEU A 157 -9.16 1.76 -4.83
CA LEU A 157 -9.27 2.85 -3.85
C LEU A 157 -10.51 2.68 -2.98
N ALA A 158 -10.43 3.13 -1.72
CA ALA A 158 -11.57 3.08 -0.80
C ALA A 158 -12.82 3.81 -1.33
N LYS A 159 -12.65 4.87 -2.14
CA LYS A 159 -13.78 5.56 -2.77
C LYS A 159 -14.52 4.70 -3.80
N ASP A 160 -13.80 3.81 -4.48
CA ASP A 160 -14.36 2.96 -5.54
C ASP A 160 -15.05 1.75 -4.92
N LEU A 161 -14.47 1.18 -3.84
CA LEU A 161 -15.12 0.16 -3.02
C LEU A 161 -16.46 0.62 -2.45
N LYS A 162 -16.55 1.89 -2.00
CA LYS A 162 -17.79 2.48 -1.48
C LYS A 162 -18.92 2.62 -2.51
N LYS A 163 -18.57 2.68 -3.80
CA LYS A 163 -19.53 2.80 -4.90
C LYS A 163 -20.08 1.45 -5.34
N VAL A 164 -19.54 0.34 -4.83
CA VAL A 164 -20.02 -1.00 -5.17
C VAL A 164 -21.32 -1.26 -4.41
N GLY A 165 -22.43 -1.33 -5.14
CA GLY A 165 -23.76 -1.52 -4.58
C GLY A 165 -24.51 -0.22 -4.26
N GLU A 166 -25.84 -0.34 -4.10
CA GLU A 166 -26.76 0.80 -3.96
C GLU A 166 -27.03 1.19 -2.49
N ALA A 167 -26.46 0.48 -1.51
CA ALA A 167 -26.75 0.70 -0.10
C ALA A 167 -25.95 1.88 0.51
N GLU A 168 -26.67 2.90 1.02
CA GLU A 168 -26.14 4.05 1.79
C GLU A 168 -25.16 3.65 2.91
N MET A 169 -25.32 2.45 3.49
CA MET A 169 -24.46 1.90 4.55
C MET A 169 -22.98 1.82 4.16
N ASN A 170 -22.66 1.64 2.87
CA ASN A 170 -21.28 1.52 2.37
C ASN A 170 -20.43 2.77 2.64
N LYS A 171 -21.04 3.95 2.79
CA LYS A 171 -20.32 5.22 2.99
C LYS A 171 -19.53 5.27 4.30
N THR A 172 -20.00 4.57 5.33
CA THR A 172 -19.43 4.58 6.69
C THR A 172 -18.46 3.43 6.99
N MET A 173 -18.47 2.35 6.18
CA MET A 173 -17.71 1.14 6.49
C MET A 173 -16.21 1.23 6.19
N PHE A 174 -15.79 2.13 5.28
CA PHE A 174 -14.38 2.28 4.88
C PHE A 174 -13.78 3.64 5.24
N THR A 175 -14.10 4.20 6.41
CA THR A 175 -13.73 5.59 6.75
C THR A 175 -12.23 5.80 6.90
N ARG A 176 -11.47 4.83 7.44
CA ARG A 176 -10.01 4.94 7.63
C ARG A 176 -9.15 4.17 6.61
N MET A 177 -9.77 3.29 5.84
CA MET A 177 -9.07 2.48 4.83
C MET A 177 -8.69 3.34 3.62
N ALA A 178 -7.50 3.12 3.08
CA ALA A 178 -7.03 3.71 1.83
C ALA A 178 -7.60 2.97 0.61
N GLY A 179 -7.79 1.66 0.72
CA GLY A 179 -8.33 0.79 -0.32
C GLY A 179 -8.14 -0.68 0.00
N ALA A 180 -8.24 -1.54 -1.01
CA ALA A 180 -7.98 -2.97 -0.90
C ALA A 180 -7.07 -3.45 -2.05
N LEU A 181 -6.09 -4.29 -1.72
CA LEU A 181 -5.23 -4.95 -2.70
C LEU A 181 -5.75 -6.37 -2.92
N PHE A 182 -5.98 -6.74 -4.18
CA PHE A 182 -6.17 -8.12 -4.60
C PHE A 182 -4.89 -8.61 -5.24
N SER A 183 -4.33 -9.71 -4.74
CA SER A 183 -3.09 -10.28 -5.26
C SER A 183 -3.00 -11.76 -4.92
N SER A 184 -2.68 -12.60 -5.90
CA SER A 184 -2.36 -14.02 -5.67
C SER A 184 -3.41 -14.78 -4.84
N GLY A 185 -4.69 -14.60 -5.13
CA GLY A 185 -5.79 -15.25 -4.38
C GLY A 185 -5.99 -14.73 -2.95
N ARG A 186 -5.35 -13.61 -2.60
CA ARG A 186 -5.51 -12.92 -1.31
C ARG A 186 -6.06 -11.52 -1.50
N CYS A 187 -6.79 -11.05 -0.49
CA CYS A 187 -7.25 -9.68 -0.39
C CYS A 187 -6.66 -9.05 0.88
N TYR A 188 -6.10 -7.85 0.74
CA TYR A 188 -5.50 -7.10 1.84
C TYR A 188 -6.26 -5.81 2.05
N ALA A 189 -6.74 -5.58 3.27
CA ALA A 189 -7.19 -4.25 3.67
C ALA A 189 -5.98 -3.31 3.73
N VAL A 190 -6.07 -2.10 3.14
CA VAL A 190 -4.93 -1.19 3.10
C VAL A 190 -5.19 0.04 3.97
N TYR A 191 -4.28 0.29 4.89
CA TYR A 191 -4.26 1.47 5.74
C TYR A 191 -2.98 2.27 5.53
N ASN A 192 -3.05 3.57 5.80
CA ASN A 192 -1.89 4.44 5.78
C ASN A 192 -1.94 5.39 6.98
N THR A 193 -0.96 5.27 7.86
CA THR A 193 -0.85 6.03 9.11
C THR A 193 0.14 7.17 9.02
N ARG A 194 0.94 7.22 7.95
CA ARG A 194 2.01 8.20 7.78
C ARG A 194 2.96 8.19 8.97
N ASP A 195 3.08 9.30 9.67
CA ASP A 195 3.91 9.53 10.83
C ASP A 195 3.16 9.36 12.16
N ALA A 196 1.88 8.96 12.11
CA ALA A 196 1.03 8.76 13.27
C ALA A 196 0.93 7.28 13.66
N VAL A 197 0.55 7.03 14.92
CA VAL A 197 0.11 5.72 15.38
C VAL A 197 -1.33 5.49 14.96
N MET A 198 -1.63 4.30 14.44
CA MET A 198 -3.00 3.93 14.14
C MET A 198 -3.79 3.71 15.43
N LYS A 199 -4.79 4.57 15.68
CA LYS A 199 -5.81 4.31 16.69
C LYS A 199 -6.90 3.44 16.07
N TRP A 200 -6.84 2.14 16.33
CA TRP A 200 -7.87 1.18 15.93
C TRP A 200 -9.10 1.37 16.82
N SER A 201 -10.31 1.32 16.25
CA SER A 201 -11.54 1.38 17.07
C SER A 201 -12.28 0.06 17.13
N GLY A 202 -11.69 -1.02 16.61
CA GLY A 202 -12.28 -2.37 16.49
C GLY A 202 -13.45 -2.43 15.51
N MET A 203 -14.57 -1.81 15.88
CA MET A 203 -15.84 -1.98 15.18
C MET A 203 -15.84 -1.41 13.75
N GLY A 204 -15.13 -0.31 13.50
CA GLY A 204 -15.02 0.27 12.16
C GLY A 204 -14.24 -0.64 11.21
N GLU A 205 -13.13 -1.18 11.69
CA GLU A 205 -12.28 -2.09 10.92
C GLU A 205 -12.89 -3.48 10.78
N TYR A 206 -13.61 -3.97 11.80
CA TYR A 206 -14.40 -5.19 11.70
C TYR A 206 -15.47 -5.09 10.60
N LYS A 207 -16.20 -3.97 10.52
CA LYS A 207 -17.17 -3.73 9.43
C LYS A 207 -16.49 -3.66 8.06
N ALA A 208 -15.32 -3.01 7.99
CA ALA A 208 -14.53 -2.96 6.76
C ALA A 208 -14.12 -4.36 6.31
N LEU A 209 -13.65 -5.19 7.24
CA LEU A 209 -13.26 -6.57 6.99
C LEU A 209 -14.42 -7.40 6.41
N HIS A 210 -15.59 -7.40 7.07
CA HIS A 210 -16.77 -8.13 6.56
C HIS A 210 -17.21 -7.68 5.18
N SER A 211 -17.16 -6.37 4.93
CA SER A 211 -17.47 -5.83 3.60
C SER A 211 -16.46 -6.28 2.54
N LEU A 212 -15.18 -6.39 2.92
CA LEU A 212 -14.14 -6.89 2.02
C LEU A 212 -14.28 -8.39 1.76
N ILE A 213 -14.66 -9.20 2.75
CA ILE A 213 -14.93 -10.63 2.56
C ILE A 213 -15.98 -10.82 1.47
N GLU A 214 -17.10 -10.10 1.56
CA GLU A 214 -18.16 -10.20 0.57
C GLU A 214 -17.71 -9.74 -0.82
N LEU A 215 -17.02 -8.61 -0.91
CA LEU A 215 -16.48 -8.13 -2.19
C LEU A 215 -15.47 -9.12 -2.79
N ALA A 216 -14.58 -9.67 -1.98
CA ALA A 216 -13.55 -10.59 -2.42
C ALA A 216 -14.14 -11.93 -2.84
N ARG A 217 -15.17 -12.43 -2.15
CA ARG A 217 -15.91 -13.64 -2.53
C ARG A 217 -16.59 -13.48 -3.88
N LEU A 218 -17.35 -12.40 -4.06
CA LEU A 218 -18.14 -12.17 -5.28
C LEU A 218 -17.27 -11.87 -6.51
N ASN A 219 -16.14 -11.19 -6.31
CA ASN A 219 -15.34 -10.66 -7.41
C ASN A 219 -14.01 -11.37 -7.64
N ALA A 220 -13.47 -12.11 -6.67
CA ALA A 220 -12.16 -12.75 -6.80
C ALA A 220 -12.17 -14.23 -6.37
N GLY A 221 -13.30 -14.77 -5.91
CA GLY A 221 -13.39 -16.14 -5.40
C GLY A 221 -12.65 -16.35 -4.08
N ILE A 222 -12.31 -15.27 -3.38
CA ILE A 222 -11.55 -15.29 -2.13
C ILE A 222 -12.55 -15.40 -0.97
N LEU A 223 -12.51 -16.52 -0.26
CA LEU A 223 -13.48 -16.82 0.81
C LEU A 223 -13.11 -16.18 2.16
N GLU A 224 -11.83 -15.93 2.38
CA GLU A 224 -11.32 -15.41 3.64
C GLU A 224 -10.44 -14.19 3.41
N VAL A 225 -10.61 -13.19 4.27
CA VAL A 225 -9.76 -12.01 4.34
C VAL A 225 -9.25 -11.93 5.77
N ASP A 226 -7.96 -12.07 5.96
CA ASP A 226 -7.33 -12.10 7.28
C ASP A 226 -6.12 -11.17 7.38
N SER A 227 -5.80 -10.50 6.28
CA SER A 227 -4.55 -9.78 6.08
C SER A 227 -4.79 -8.30 5.82
N ALA A 228 -3.92 -7.45 6.38
CA ALA A 228 -3.88 -6.03 6.12
C ALA A 228 -2.47 -5.55 5.78
N ILE A 229 -2.38 -4.51 4.96
CA ILE A 229 -1.17 -3.73 4.73
C ILE A 229 -1.29 -2.43 5.51
N LEU A 230 -0.29 -2.14 6.33
CA LEU A 230 -0.19 -0.91 7.10
C LEU A 230 1.00 -0.08 6.61
N PHE A 231 0.73 0.97 5.83
CA PHE A 231 1.75 1.91 5.44
C PHE A 231 2.09 2.87 6.58
N GLY A 232 3.37 3.03 6.86
CA GLY A 232 3.90 4.04 7.78
C GLY A 232 5.17 4.68 7.26
N GLN A 233 5.58 5.81 7.83
CA GLN A 233 6.72 6.59 7.33
C GLN A 233 8.04 5.80 7.44
N SER A 234 8.22 5.02 8.50
CA SER A 234 9.47 4.34 8.82
C SER A 234 9.25 3.24 9.87
N GLY A 235 10.28 2.42 10.14
CA GLY A 235 10.28 1.44 11.22
C GLY A 235 9.99 2.05 12.60
N GLU A 236 10.34 3.31 12.83
CA GLU A 236 9.97 4.04 14.06
C GLU A 236 8.44 4.18 14.21
N THR A 237 7.72 4.29 13.10
CA THR A 237 6.24 4.30 13.15
C THR A 237 5.69 2.91 13.46
N ALA A 238 6.34 1.85 12.98
CA ALA A 238 5.99 0.48 13.37
C ALA A 238 6.19 0.26 14.87
N LEU A 239 7.37 0.65 15.39
CA LEU A 239 7.70 0.54 16.81
C LEU A 239 6.68 1.29 17.69
N ARG A 240 6.40 2.56 17.39
CA ARG A 240 5.40 3.34 18.13
C ARG A 240 4.00 2.72 18.04
N THR A 241 3.65 2.09 16.91
CA THR A 241 2.36 1.40 16.76
C THR A 241 2.28 0.17 17.65
N LEU A 242 3.35 -0.63 17.69
CA LEU A 242 3.46 -1.81 18.53
C LEU A 242 3.41 -1.46 20.02
N LEU A 243 4.25 -0.50 20.46
CA LEU A 243 4.30 -0.06 21.86
C LEU A 243 2.99 0.57 22.35
N GLU A 244 2.25 1.25 21.47
CA GLU A 244 0.93 1.77 21.84
C GLU A 244 -0.12 0.66 21.92
N SER A 245 -0.01 -0.38 21.07
CA SER A 245 -0.86 -1.57 21.14
C SER A 245 -0.67 -2.30 22.48
N ASP A 246 0.57 -2.42 22.95
CA ASP A 246 0.91 -3.06 24.23
C ASP A 246 0.27 -2.36 25.44
N LYS A 247 0.00 -1.06 25.35
CA LYS A 247 -0.67 -0.30 26.43
C LYS A 247 -2.16 -0.59 26.53
N THR A 248 -2.79 -1.10 25.46
CA THR A 248 -4.24 -1.24 25.43
C THR A 248 -4.68 -2.46 26.26
N ARG A 249 -5.51 -2.21 27.27
CA ARG A 249 -6.09 -3.29 28.10
C ARG A 249 -7.31 -3.97 27.45
N ARG A 250 -7.79 -3.44 26.32
CA ARG A 250 -8.96 -3.96 25.62
C ARG A 250 -8.51 -4.72 24.37
N LEU A 251 -8.30 -6.02 24.55
CA LEU A 251 -7.77 -6.90 23.52
C LEU A 251 -8.67 -6.95 22.27
N GLU A 252 -9.99 -6.77 22.41
CA GLU A 252 -10.90 -6.72 21.26
C GLU A 252 -10.71 -5.49 20.34
N PHE A 253 -9.97 -4.47 20.78
CA PHE A 253 -9.67 -3.28 19.97
C PHE A 253 -8.24 -3.26 19.42
N ARG A 254 -7.45 -4.29 19.71
CA ARG A 254 -6.14 -4.47 19.11
C ARG A 254 -6.27 -4.76 17.62
N PHE A 255 -5.25 -4.41 16.84
CA PHE A 255 -5.32 -4.64 15.39
C PHE A 255 -5.09 -6.10 15.03
N ASP A 256 -4.26 -6.78 15.82
CA ASP A 256 -3.93 -8.19 15.70
C ASP A 256 -5.09 -9.12 16.11
N SER A 257 -6.21 -8.56 16.59
CA SER A 257 -7.48 -9.31 16.78
C SER A 257 -8.46 -9.15 15.62
N ILE A 258 -8.26 -8.18 14.72
CA ILE A 258 -9.12 -7.98 13.54
C ILE A 258 -8.52 -8.70 12.33
N TYR A 259 -7.23 -8.49 12.10
CA TYR A 259 -6.48 -9.13 11.03
C TYR A 259 -5.45 -10.06 11.67
N ARG A 260 -5.44 -11.32 11.25
CA ARG A 260 -4.44 -12.31 11.67
C ARG A 260 -3.02 -11.86 11.28
N HIS A 261 -2.92 -11.19 10.14
CA HIS A 261 -1.69 -10.71 9.54
C HIS A 261 -1.76 -9.19 9.30
N VAL A 262 -0.79 -8.44 9.81
CA VAL A 262 -0.67 -7.00 9.51
C VAL A 262 0.74 -6.72 9.03
N HIS A 263 0.88 -6.59 7.71
CA HIS A 263 2.15 -6.31 7.05
C HIS A 263 2.46 -4.82 7.12
N PHE A 264 3.37 -4.43 8.00
CA PHE A 264 3.88 -3.08 8.04
C PHE A 264 4.84 -2.84 6.88
N ILE A 265 4.53 -1.86 6.03
CA ILE A 265 5.34 -1.52 4.87
C ILE A 265 5.79 -0.05 4.98
N PRO A 266 7.11 0.23 5.07
CA PRO A 266 7.59 1.60 5.11
C PRO A 266 7.33 2.33 3.78
N MET A 267 6.93 3.59 3.83
CA MET A 267 6.69 4.41 2.64
C MET A 267 7.98 4.95 2.04
N ASN A 268 8.80 4.03 1.51
CA ASN A 268 10.08 4.32 0.88
C ASN A 268 10.41 3.27 -0.21
N GLY A 269 11.64 3.31 -0.73
CA GLY A 269 12.11 2.35 -1.73
C GLY A 269 12.06 0.89 -1.25
N ASP A 270 12.43 0.62 -0.01
CA ASP A 270 12.43 -0.74 0.56
C ASP A 270 11.01 -1.28 0.69
N GLY A 271 10.04 -0.47 1.11
CA GLY A 271 8.65 -0.91 1.17
C GLY A 271 8.03 -1.16 -0.20
N ILE A 272 8.40 -0.38 -1.23
CA ILE A 272 8.00 -0.67 -2.63
C ILE A 272 8.52 -2.05 -3.06
N ARG A 273 9.75 -2.41 -2.66
CA ARG A 273 10.33 -3.73 -2.92
C ARG A 273 9.62 -4.82 -2.12
N GLN A 274 9.25 -4.57 -0.86
CA GLN A 274 8.52 -5.56 -0.04
C GLN A 274 7.13 -5.83 -0.63
N LEU A 275 6.45 -4.79 -1.13
CA LEU A 275 5.17 -4.98 -1.84
C LEU A 275 5.32 -5.91 -3.05
N ARG A 276 6.41 -5.81 -3.81
CA ARG A 276 6.65 -6.72 -4.96
C ARG A 276 6.75 -8.17 -4.50
N LEU A 277 7.48 -8.43 -3.42
CA LEU A 277 7.56 -9.77 -2.81
C LEU A 277 6.17 -10.29 -2.43
N LEU A 278 5.36 -9.48 -1.74
CA LEU A 278 4.00 -9.84 -1.33
C LEU A 278 3.03 -10.05 -2.52
N SER A 279 3.41 -9.61 -3.72
CA SER A 279 2.61 -9.79 -4.93
C SER A 279 2.96 -11.02 -5.76
N ALA A 280 4.06 -11.70 -5.42
CA ALA A 280 4.39 -12.96 -6.06
C ALA A 280 3.31 -14.02 -5.73
N PRO A 281 2.97 -14.92 -6.66
CA PRO A 281 2.15 -16.09 -6.36
C PRO A 281 2.80 -16.89 -5.24
N ASP A 282 2.02 -17.36 -4.26
CA ASP A 282 2.49 -18.20 -3.15
C ASP A 282 3.76 -17.72 -2.44
N TRP A 283 3.94 -16.39 -2.37
CA TRP A 283 5.17 -15.76 -1.86
C TRP A 283 5.61 -16.31 -0.50
N LYS A 284 4.68 -16.63 0.43
CA LYS A 284 5.02 -17.16 1.76
C LYS A 284 5.69 -18.53 1.62
N ALA A 285 5.12 -19.42 0.81
CA ALA A 285 5.67 -20.75 0.61
C ALA A 285 7.03 -20.69 -0.08
N GLN A 286 7.16 -19.89 -1.15
CA GLN A 286 8.42 -19.69 -1.85
C GLN A 286 9.50 -19.08 -0.96
N LEU A 287 9.11 -18.13 -0.10
CA LEU A 287 10.04 -17.51 0.84
C LEU A 287 10.55 -18.53 1.87
N LEU A 288 9.65 -19.33 2.45
CA LEU A 288 10.07 -20.39 3.38
C LEU A 288 10.90 -21.46 2.69
N GLU A 289 10.63 -21.72 1.41
CA GLU A 289 11.43 -22.64 0.59
C GLU A 289 12.85 -22.16 0.36
N LEU A 290 13.01 -20.87 0.06
CA LEU A 290 14.31 -20.25 -0.08
C LEU A 290 15.11 -20.25 1.24
N LEU A 291 14.43 -20.10 2.38
CA LEU A 291 15.09 -19.85 3.66
C LEU A 291 15.47 -21.10 4.43
N PHE A 292 14.70 -22.18 4.31
CA PHE A 292 14.79 -23.32 5.22
C PHE A 292 14.59 -24.65 4.50
N GLU A 293 15.38 -25.66 4.86
CA GLU A 293 15.16 -27.03 4.41
C GLU A 293 13.81 -27.59 4.91
N PRO A 294 13.13 -28.48 4.15
CA PRO A 294 11.82 -29.00 4.52
C PRO A 294 11.73 -29.63 5.91
N GLU A 295 12.81 -30.25 6.39
CA GLU A 295 12.85 -31.02 7.64
C GLU A 295 12.85 -30.13 8.89
N VAL A 296 13.33 -28.89 8.76
CA VAL A 296 13.41 -27.94 9.87
C VAL A 296 12.22 -26.99 9.93
N ARG A 297 11.35 -26.98 8.91
CA ARG A 297 10.18 -26.09 8.87
C ARG A 297 9.12 -26.49 9.89
N SER A 298 8.48 -25.48 10.47
CA SER A 298 7.40 -25.67 11.46
C SER A 298 6.08 -26.10 10.81
N TYR A 299 5.86 -25.72 9.54
CA TYR A 299 4.58 -25.85 8.82
C TYR A 299 3.39 -25.28 9.61
N ASP A 300 3.62 -24.22 10.39
CA ASP A 300 2.62 -23.61 11.28
C ASP A 300 2.03 -24.62 12.31
N ARG A 301 2.75 -25.71 12.64
CA ARG A 301 2.34 -26.75 13.62
C ARG A 301 2.91 -26.54 15.03
N GLY A 302 3.63 -25.44 15.21
CA GLY A 302 4.27 -25.07 16.48
C GLY A 302 3.27 -24.67 17.57
N LEU A 303 3.74 -24.66 18.83
CA LEU A 303 2.98 -24.13 19.97
C LEU A 303 2.85 -22.59 19.94
N PHE A 304 3.68 -21.92 19.15
CA PHE A 304 3.70 -20.48 18.95
C PHE A 304 4.21 -20.14 17.55
N GLU A 305 4.24 -18.86 17.19
CA GLU A 305 4.62 -18.37 15.87
C GLU A 305 6.12 -18.54 15.60
N TYR A 306 6.51 -19.51 14.78
CA TYR A 306 7.85 -19.60 14.21
C TYR A 306 7.79 -20.35 12.88
N ASP A 307 8.80 -20.17 12.03
CA ASP A 307 8.82 -20.73 10.67
C ASP A 307 9.75 -21.95 10.55
N ALA A 308 10.82 -22.00 11.34
CA ALA A 308 11.74 -23.14 11.36
C ALA A 308 12.42 -23.34 12.72
N CYS A 309 12.86 -24.57 13.00
CA CYS A 309 13.69 -24.90 14.16
C CYS A 309 15.01 -25.52 13.68
N VAL A 310 16.11 -24.76 13.77
CA VAL A 310 17.43 -25.19 13.29
C VAL A 310 18.34 -25.39 14.50
N ASN A 311 18.82 -26.62 14.71
CA ASN A 311 19.71 -26.94 15.84
C ASN A 311 19.17 -26.48 17.21
N GLY A 312 17.85 -26.63 17.43
CA GLY A 312 17.17 -26.22 18.66
C GLY A 312 16.93 -24.71 18.79
N VAL A 313 17.11 -23.94 17.72
CA VAL A 313 16.83 -22.50 17.65
C VAL A 313 15.55 -22.28 16.85
N ASN A 314 14.53 -21.70 17.47
CA ASN A 314 13.27 -21.37 16.79
C ASN A 314 13.39 -20.01 16.08
N ILE A 315 13.13 -20.00 14.78
CA ILE A 315 13.37 -18.85 13.89
C ILE A 315 12.04 -18.34 13.35
N LEU A 316 11.77 -17.04 13.52
CA LEU A 316 10.70 -16.32 12.84
C LEU A 316 11.27 -15.58 11.63
N SER A 317 10.73 -15.81 10.44
CA SER A 317 10.97 -15.00 9.24
C SER A 317 10.02 -13.80 9.24
N HIS A 318 10.59 -12.60 9.33
CA HIS A 318 9.86 -11.33 9.38
C HIS A 318 10.08 -10.46 8.11
N LEU A 319 10.38 -11.09 6.98
CA LEU A 319 10.66 -10.39 5.72
C LEU A 319 9.41 -9.73 5.12
N ASP A 320 8.23 -10.25 5.46
CA ASP A 320 6.91 -9.73 5.10
C ASP A 320 6.44 -8.55 5.95
N GLY A 321 7.19 -8.20 7.00
CA GLY A 321 6.86 -7.13 7.92
C GLY A 321 5.62 -7.38 8.77
N ASP A 322 5.21 -8.64 8.98
CA ASP A 322 3.99 -8.95 9.74
C ASP A 322 4.15 -8.66 11.24
N ILE A 323 3.69 -7.49 11.65
CA ILE A 323 3.78 -7.02 13.02
C ILE A 323 2.78 -7.73 13.95
N ALA A 324 1.70 -8.32 13.42
CA ALA A 324 0.76 -9.10 14.23
C ALA A 324 1.37 -10.46 14.62
N ARG A 325 2.09 -11.12 13.70
CA ARG A 325 2.88 -12.31 14.02
C ARG A 325 4.03 -11.99 14.99
N LEU A 326 4.70 -10.86 14.81
CA LEU A 326 5.79 -10.44 15.68
C LEU A 326 5.36 -10.26 17.14
N ILE A 327 4.18 -9.67 17.37
CA ILE A 327 3.55 -9.58 18.69
C ILE A 327 3.41 -10.98 19.29
N ARG A 328 2.71 -11.89 18.59
CA ARG A 328 2.40 -13.23 19.09
C ARG A 328 3.66 -14.04 19.37
N PHE A 329 4.68 -13.88 18.53
CA PHE A 329 6.00 -14.46 18.77
C PHE A 329 6.64 -13.91 20.05
N ARG A 330 6.73 -12.57 20.19
CA ARG A 330 7.33 -11.94 21.38
C ARG A 330 6.62 -12.35 22.66
N ASP A 331 5.29 -12.26 22.68
CA ASP A 331 4.46 -12.58 23.84
C ASP A 331 4.62 -14.07 24.24
N ALA A 332 4.82 -14.96 23.26
CA ALA A 332 5.08 -16.37 23.53
C ALA A 332 6.46 -16.61 24.14
N ILE A 333 7.51 -15.95 23.65
CA ILE A 333 8.90 -16.22 24.07
C ILE A 333 9.29 -15.52 25.38
N GLU A 334 8.56 -14.48 25.79
CA GLU A 334 8.89 -13.65 26.97
C GLU A 334 9.05 -14.47 28.27
N ASN A 335 8.28 -15.56 28.42
CA ASN A 335 8.32 -16.44 29.59
C ASN A 335 8.82 -17.85 29.27
N GLN A 336 9.46 -18.06 28.12
CA GLN A 336 9.96 -19.37 27.70
C GLN A 336 11.48 -19.46 27.80
N THR A 337 11.96 -20.63 28.22
CA THR A 337 13.36 -20.99 28.08
C THR A 337 13.61 -21.51 26.67
N GLY A 338 14.56 -20.92 25.95
CA GLY A 338 14.84 -21.32 24.57
C GLY A 338 15.82 -20.41 23.86
N ARG A 339 16.16 -20.79 22.64
CA ARG A 339 16.92 -19.94 21.71
C ARG A 339 15.99 -19.50 20.60
N PHE A 340 15.90 -18.19 20.42
CA PHE A 340 14.97 -17.57 19.49
C PHE A 340 15.72 -16.64 18.56
N GLU A 341 15.36 -16.67 17.29
CA GLU A 341 15.91 -15.76 16.27
C GLU A 341 14.82 -15.15 15.42
N VAL A 342 15.05 -13.92 14.96
CA VAL A 342 14.26 -13.28 13.92
C VAL A 342 15.15 -13.00 12.72
N LEU A 343 14.76 -13.53 11.57
CA LEU A 343 15.37 -13.25 10.29
C LEU A 343 14.61 -12.13 9.59
N CYS A 344 15.30 -11.03 9.25
CA CYS A 344 14.69 -9.85 8.64
C CYS A 344 15.56 -9.23 7.54
N PHE A 345 15.05 -8.20 6.87
CA PHE A 345 15.89 -7.35 6.02
C PHE A 345 16.67 -6.32 6.85
N PRO A 346 17.81 -5.80 6.35
CA PRO A 346 18.63 -4.84 7.08
C PRO A 346 17.87 -3.61 7.58
N HIS A 347 16.95 -3.06 6.79
CA HIS A 347 16.16 -1.87 7.16
C HIS A 347 15.18 -2.11 8.32
N GLN A 348 14.86 -3.37 8.63
CA GLN A 348 13.96 -3.75 9.72
C GLN A 348 14.69 -3.90 11.07
N THR A 349 16.01 -4.09 11.04
CA THR A 349 16.83 -4.45 12.21
C THR A 349 16.64 -3.53 13.41
N HIS A 350 16.63 -2.21 13.19
CA HIS A 350 16.61 -1.25 14.30
C HIS A 350 15.31 -1.38 15.11
N PHE A 351 14.15 -1.36 14.45
CA PHE A 351 12.87 -1.43 15.17
C PHE A 351 12.68 -2.81 15.82
N LEU A 352 13.16 -3.89 15.19
CA LEU A 352 13.06 -5.24 15.75
C LEU A 352 13.88 -5.37 17.03
N ARG A 353 15.10 -4.83 17.06
CA ARG A 353 15.94 -4.84 18.27
C ARG A 353 15.29 -4.08 19.42
N GLU A 354 14.77 -2.90 19.14
CA GLU A 354 14.06 -2.07 20.13
C GLU A 354 12.81 -2.79 20.66
N TYR A 355 12.00 -3.38 19.77
CA TYR A 355 10.75 -4.03 20.14
C TYR A 355 10.94 -5.34 20.90
N LEU A 356 11.92 -6.15 20.49
CA LEU A 356 12.18 -7.47 21.10
C LEU A 356 13.02 -7.39 22.38
N GLY A 357 13.70 -6.26 22.64
CA GLY A 357 14.39 -6.04 23.92
C GLY A 357 15.44 -7.10 24.28
N GLY A 358 16.03 -7.78 23.30
CA GLY A 358 16.99 -8.86 23.52
C GLY A 358 16.40 -10.26 23.73
N LEU A 359 15.07 -10.43 23.65
CA LEU A 359 14.40 -11.74 23.75
C LEU A 359 14.77 -12.70 22.62
N ALA A 360 15.17 -12.19 21.45
CA ALA A 360 15.60 -12.97 20.30
C ALA A 360 16.82 -12.35 19.61
N SER A 361 17.67 -13.20 19.05
CA SER A 361 18.80 -12.82 18.19
C SER A 361 18.27 -12.31 16.83
N ILE A 362 18.92 -11.29 16.25
CA ILE A 362 18.51 -10.73 14.94
C ILE A 362 19.52 -11.11 13.87
N LYS A 363 19.03 -11.76 12.81
CA LYS A 363 19.79 -12.11 11.61
C LYS A 363 19.24 -11.36 10.41
N THR A 364 20.09 -11.05 9.44
CA THR A 364 19.66 -10.33 8.25
C THR A 364 20.01 -11.07 6.98
N ILE A 365 19.12 -10.98 5.99
CA ILE A 365 19.35 -11.43 4.61
C ILE A 365 19.22 -10.23 3.66
N GLY A 366 20.04 -10.21 2.60
CA GLY A 366 19.98 -9.15 1.60
C GLY A 366 18.70 -9.23 0.77
N MET A 367 18.04 -8.09 0.57
CA MET A 367 16.80 -8.04 -0.22
C MET A 367 17.02 -8.37 -1.69
N ASP A 368 18.19 -8.03 -2.25
CA ASP A 368 18.55 -8.36 -3.64
C ASP A 368 18.57 -9.88 -3.87
N SER A 369 19.08 -10.65 -2.91
CA SER A 369 19.14 -12.12 -2.99
C SER A 369 17.74 -12.75 -2.98
N VAL A 370 16.82 -12.21 -2.15
CA VAL A 370 15.45 -12.72 -2.10
C VAL A 370 14.68 -12.32 -3.36
N GLU A 371 14.84 -11.09 -3.85
CA GLU A 371 14.18 -10.65 -5.08
C GLU A 371 14.64 -11.42 -6.32
N ALA A 372 15.92 -11.82 -6.39
CA ALA A 372 16.45 -12.59 -7.52
C ALA A 372 15.75 -13.95 -7.69
N GLU A 373 15.29 -14.54 -6.59
CA GLU A 373 14.64 -15.86 -6.58
C GLU A 373 13.11 -15.76 -6.68
N LEU A 374 12.48 -14.78 -6.00
CA LEU A 374 11.02 -14.72 -5.85
C LEU A 374 10.29 -13.74 -6.79
N CYS A 375 10.96 -12.68 -7.27
CA CYS A 375 10.25 -11.63 -8.00
C CYS A 375 10.22 -11.91 -9.52
N PRO A 376 9.04 -11.94 -10.17
CA PRO A 376 8.95 -11.92 -11.62
C PRO A 376 9.46 -10.58 -12.19
N GLU A 377 9.68 -10.52 -13.51
CA GLU A 377 10.15 -9.31 -14.21
C GLU A 377 9.41 -8.03 -13.77
N ARG A 378 10.17 -6.95 -13.57
CA ARG A 378 9.65 -5.65 -13.10
C ARG A 378 8.59 -5.11 -14.08
N ARG A 379 7.33 -5.06 -13.65
CA ARG A 379 6.27 -4.35 -14.38
C ARG A 379 6.37 -2.84 -14.14
N ASN A 380 6.77 -2.08 -15.16
CA ASN A 380 6.70 -0.62 -15.10
C ASN A 380 5.35 -0.12 -15.64
N LEU A 381 4.38 0.08 -14.74
CA LEU A 381 3.04 0.54 -15.11
C LEU A 381 3.00 1.97 -15.63
N PHE A 382 4.07 2.75 -15.44
CA PHE A 382 4.15 4.10 -15.96
C PHE A 382 4.59 4.18 -17.42
N GLU A 383 5.08 3.08 -17.99
CA GLU A 383 5.48 3.00 -19.40
C GLU A 383 4.35 2.50 -20.32
N ARG A 384 3.21 2.11 -19.74
CA ARG A 384 2.00 1.63 -20.43
C ARG A 384 0.86 2.63 -20.40
#